data_AF-A0A9P9JUL9-F1
#
_entry.id   AF-A0A9P9JUL9-F1
#
_cell.length_a   1.000
_cell.length_b   1.000
_cell.length_c   1.000
_cell.angle_alpha   90.00
_cell.angle_beta   90.00
_cell.angle_gamma   90.00
#
_symmetry.space_group_name_H-M   'P 1'
#
loop_
_entity.id
_entity.type
_entity.pdbx_description
1 polymer ?
#
loop_
_entity_poly.entity_id
_entity_poly.type
_entity_poly.pdbx_seq_one_letter_code
_entity_poly.pdbx_strand_id
1 'polypeptide(L)'
;MIERALVLRPFYNSFIQRASNEWEKVNLTRAGHIKKGSKLPFFLKEENRMTPDDWHVLGTLYDILLDFQLVVRGLEGDGQGKHQRKVEENEIDPPLSGKP
;
A
#
# COMPACT_ATOMS: atom_id res chain seq x y z
N MET A 1 0.57 1.18 3.37
CA MET A 1 0.45 0.27 4.53
C MET A 1 -0.57 -0.85 4.30
N ILE A 2 -1.76 -0.56 3.75
CA ILE A 2 -2.81 -1.57 3.48
C ILE A 2 -2.34 -2.59 2.43
N GLU A 3 -1.77 -2.15 1.31
CA GLU A 3 -1.21 -3.03 0.27
C GLU A 3 -0.24 -4.07 0.86
N ARG A 4 0.69 -3.62 1.70
CA ARG A 4 1.64 -4.51 2.40
C ARG A 4 0.92 -5.51 3.30
N ALA A 5 -0.14 -5.11 4.00
CA ALA A 5 -0.93 -6.01 4.82
C ALA A 5 -1.65 -7.08 3.98
N LEU A 6 -2.21 -6.70 2.82
CA LEU A 6 -2.85 -7.62 1.88
C LEU A 6 -1.84 -8.63 1.30
N VAL A 7 -0.64 -8.19 0.92
CA VAL A 7 0.46 -9.07 0.47
C VAL A 7 0.87 -10.07 1.56
N LEU A 8 0.78 -9.69 2.84
CA LEU A 8 1.15 -10.54 3.96
C LEU A 8 0.04 -11.50 4.41
N ARG A 9 -1.21 -11.33 3.94
CA ARG A 9 -2.36 -12.15 4.32
C ARG A 9 -2.09 -13.67 4.25
N PRO A 10 -1.46 -14.24 3.21
CA PRO A 10 -1.19 -15.68 3.16
C PRO A 10 -0.32 -16.20 4.30
N PHE A 11 0.52 -15.33 4.88
CA PHE A 11 1.45 -15.68 5.95
C PHE A 11 0.87 -15.44 7.35
N TYR A 12 -0.26 -14.76 7.46
CA TYR A 12 -0.84 -14.32 8.73
C TYR A 12 -1.10 -15.47 9.70
N ASN A 13 -1.78 -16.53 9.25
CA ASN A 13 -2.11 -17.67 10.11
C ASN A 13 -0.84 -18.42 10.58
N SER A 14 0.14 -18.57 9.68
CA SER A 14 1.43 -19.18 10.02
C SER A 14 2.18 -18.36 11.07
N PHE A 15 2.11 -17.02 10.95
CA PHE A 15 2.67 -16.11 11.94
C PHE A 15 1.97 -16.24 13.30
N ILE A 16 0.64 -16.25 13.35
CA ILE A 16 -0.14 -16.42 14.59
C ILE A 16 0.19 -17.74 15.27
N GLN A 17 0.25 -18.85 14.52
CA GLN A 17 0.62 -20.15 15.05
C GLN A 17 2.03 -20.14 15.64
N ARG A 18 3.01 -19.63 14.90
CA ARG A 18 4.40 -19.53 15.39
C ARG A 18 4.50 -18.67 16.65
N ALA A 19 3.84 -17.52 16.65
CA ALA A 19 3.84 -16.62 17.80
C ALA A 19 3.17 -17.24 19.04
N SER A 20 2.08 -17.99 18.87
CA SER A 20 1.44 -18.76 19.95
C SER A 20 2.40 -19.78 20.53
N ASN A 21 3.04 -20.58 19.68
CA ASN A 21 4.00 -21.60 20.11
C ASN A 21 5.18 -21.00 20.87
N GLU A 22 5.76 -19.88 20.39
CA GLU A 22 6.85 -19.21 21.10
C GLU A 22 6.40 -18.64 22.46
N TRP A 23 5.19 -18.09 22.53
CA TRP A 23 4.64 -17.62 23.79
C TRP A 23 4.40 -18.77 24.77
N GLU A 24 3.86 -19.89 24.31
CA GLU A 24 3.59 -21.07 25.13
C GLU A 24 4.88 -21.69 25.68
N LYS A 25 5.93 -21.81 24.85
CA LYS A 25 7.24 -22.35 25.28
C LYS A 25 7.79 -21.65 26.53
N VAL A 26 7.58 -20.34 26.65
CA VAL A 26 8.12 -19.56 27.77
C VAL A 26 7.10 -19.36 28.90
N ASN A 27 5.79 -19.48 28.62
CA ASN A 27 4.72 -19.18 29.58
C ASN A 27 3.96 -20.41 30.11
N LEU A 28 4.19 -21.61 29.58
CA LEU A 28 3.60 -22.83 30.14
C LEU A 28 4.50 -23.45 31.21
N THR A 29 3.86 -23.99 32.23
CA THR A 29 4.48 -24.90 33.22
C THR A 29 4.69 -26.28 32.58
N ARG A 30 5.47 -27.16 33.25
CA ARG A 30 5.65 -28.55 32.79
C ARG A 30 4.32 -29.33 32.69
N ALA A 31 3.31 -28.94 33.46
CA ALA A 31 1.97 -29.54 33.43
C ALA A 31 1.04 -28.92 32.37
N GLY A 32 1.52 -27.95 31.57
CA GLY A 32 0.73 -27.30 30.51
C GLY A 32 -0.15 -26.14 31.00
N HIS A 33 -0.09 -25.76 32.28
CA HIS A 33 -0.79 -24.57 32.78
C HIS A 33 -0.01 -23.29 32.49
N ILE A 34 -0.72 -22.20 32.20
CA ILE A 34 -0.12 -20.87 32.06
C ILE A 34 0.47 -20.42 33.42
N LYS A 35 1.71 -19.94 33.41
CA LYS A 35 2.40 -19.42 34.59
C LYS A 35 1.66 -18.21 35.16
N LYS A 36 1.63 -18.11 36.49
CA LYS A 36 0.97 -16.98 37.19
C LYS A 36 1.57 -15.65 36.74
N GLY A 37 0.72 -14.70 36.36
CA GLY A 37 1.12 -13.37 35.90
C GLY A 37 1.47 -13.27 34.41
N SER A 38 1.56 -14.40 33.68
CA SER A 38 1.71 -14.38 32.24
C SER A 38 0.48 -13.77 31.57
N LYS A 39 0.72 -12.87 30.61
CA LYS A 39 -0.33 -12.21 29.82
C LYS A 39 -0.16 -12.59 28.35
N LEU A 40 -1.26 -12.99 27.71
CA LEU A 40 -1.28 -13.25 26.27
C LEU A 40 -1.09 -11.93 25.51
N PRO A 41 -0.17 -11.85 24.54
CA PRO A 41 -0.03 -10.72 23.64
C PRO A 41 -1.36 -10.37 22.99
N PHE A 42 -1.63 -9.07 22.84
CA PHE A 42 -2.91 -8.57 22.36
C PHE A 42 -3.35 -9.21 21.03
N PHE A 43 -2.43 -9.30 20.07
CA PHE A 43 -2.68 -9.87 18.73
C PHE A 43 -2.88 -11.40 18.71
N LEU A 44 -2.56 -12.11 19.80
CA LEU A 44 -2.80 -13.55 19.91
C LEU A 44 -4.19 -13.87 20.48
N LYS A 45 -4.81 -12.91 21.15
CA LYS A 45 -6.19 -13.02 21.63
C LYS A 45 -7.13 -13.19 20.43
N GLU A 46 -8.09 -14.10 20.56
CA GLU A 46 -8.95 -14.51 19.45
C GLU A 46 -9.77 -13.33 18.89
N GLU A 47 -10.30 -12.49 19.78
CA GLU A 47 -11.08 -11.30 19.44
C GLU A 47 -10.30 -10.22 18.67
N ASN A 48 -8.97 -10.30 18.65
CA ASN A 48 -8.11 -9.35 17.95
C ASN A 48 -7.48 -9.94 16.68
N ARG A 49 -7.85 -11.18 16.32
CA ARG A 49 -7.33 -11.81 15.10
C ARG A 49 -8.10 -11.28 13.89
N MET A 50 -7.37 -11.03 12.81
CA MET A 50 -7.96 -10.73 11.51
C MET A 50 -8.85 -11.88 11.03
N THR A 51 -10.12 -11.57 10.86
CA THR A 51 -11.16 -12.44 10.30
C THR A 51 -11.19 -12.32 8.76
N PRO A 52 -11.86 -13.23 8.05
CA PRO A 52 -12.11 -13.08 6.62
C PRO A 52 -12.74 -11.73 6.25
N ASP A 53 -13.65 -11.24 7.09
CA ASP A 53 -14.34 -9.96 6.87
C ASP A 53 -13.39 -8.77 7.04
N ASP A 54 -12.49 -8.80 8.03
CA ASP A 54 -11.47 -7.75 8.18
C ASP A 54 -10.57 -7.65 6.95
N TRP A 55 -10.16 -8.81 6.39
CA TRP A 55 -9.39 -8.83 5.16
C TRP A 55 -10.18 -8.31 3.96
N HIS A 56 -11.48 -8.58 3.92
CA HIS A 56 -12.35 -8.07 2.86
C HIS A 56 -12.48 -6.55 2.95
N VAL A 57 -12.72 -6.00 4.15
CA VAL A 57 -12.77 -4.54 4.38
C VAL A 57 -11.45 -3.88 3.98
N LEU A 58 -10.30 -4.45 4.32
CA LEU A 58 -9.00 -3.93 3.89
C LEU A 58 -8.82 -3.95 2.36
N GLY A 59 -9.32 -4.99 1.69
CA GLY A 59 -9.32 -5.07 0.23
C GLY A 59 -10.17 -3.98 -0.40
N THR A 60 -11.43 -3.85 0.03
CA THR A 60 -12.33 -2.80 -0.45
C THR A 60 -11.78 -1.40 -0.21
N LEU A 61 -11.18 -1.15 0.96
CA LEU A 61 -10.55 0.13 1.26
C LEU A 61 -9.35 0.39 0.34
N TYR A 62 -8.55 -0.63 0.03
CA TYR A 62 -7.44 -0.50 -0.91
C TYR A 62 -7.92 -0.10 -2.31
N ASP A 63 -8.97 -0.76 -2.81
CA ASP A 63 -9.54 -0.47 -4.13
C ASP A 63 -10.09 0.97 -4.20
N ILE A 64 -10.84 1.41 -3.19
CA ILE A 64 -11.35 2.79 -3.10
C ILE A 64 -10.20 3.80 -3.14
N LEU A 65 -9.14 3.57 -2.37
CA LEU A 65 -7.98 4.48 -2.33
C LEU A 65 -7.24 4.51 -3.68
N LEU A 66 -7.19 3.38 -4.38
CA LEU A 66 -6.58 3.30 -5.71
C LEU A 66 -7.37 4.13 -6.73
N ASP A 67 -8.69 4.06 -6.70
CA ASP A 67 -9.57 4.87 -7.55
C ASP A 67 -9.35 6.37 -7.31
N PHE A 68 -9.30 6.80 -6.05
CA PHE A 68 -9.00 8.20 -5.73
C PHE A 68 -7.62 8.63 -6.22
N GLN A 69 -6.60 7.79 -6.06
CA GLN A 69 -5.25 8.08 -6.56
C GLN A 69 -5.24 8.27 -8.08
N LEU A 70 -6.01 7.46 -8.82
CA LEU A 70 -6.13 7.58 -10.27
C LEU A 70 -6.80 8.91 -10.66
N VAL A 71 -7.89 9.27 -10.00
CA VAL A 71 -8.60 10.53 -10.23
C VAL A 71 -7.71 11.73 -9.93
N VAL A 72 -7.01 11.72 -8.78
CA VAL A 72 -6.08 12.80 -8.41
C VAL A 72 -4.99 12.97 -9.46
N ARG A 73 -4.35 11.87 -9.91
CA ARG A 73 -3.34 11.94 -10.99
C ARG A 73 -3.92 12.52 -12.29
N GLY A 74 -5.14 12.13 -12.66
CA GLY A 74 -5.81 12.67 -13.84
C GLY A 74 -6.11 14.17 -13.73
N LEU A 75 -6.51 14.64 -12.54
CA LEU A 75 -6.81 16.05 -12.26
C LEU A 75 -5.57 16.93 -12.11
N GLU A 76 -4.48 16.38 -11.57
CA GLU A 76 -3.16 17.02 -11.56
C GLU A 76 -2.57 17.14 -12.97
N GLY A 77 -3.15 16.41 -13.93
CA GLY A 77 -2.69 16.25 -15.30
C GLY A 77 -1.42 15.42 -15.37
N ASP A 78 -1.17 14.75 -16.50
CA ASP A 78 0.09 14.05 -16.79
C ASP A 78 1.30 15.01 -16.94
N GLY A 79 1.34 16.11 -16.19
CA GLY A 79 2.26 17.22 -16.37
C GLY A 79 1.71 18.24 -17.36
N GLN A 80 0.82 19.12 -16.90
CA GLN A 80 0.77 20.48 -17.45
C GLN A 80 2.08 21.19 -17.08
N GLY A 81 3.13 20.88 -17.83
CA GLY A 81 4.48 21.31 -17.55
C GLY A 81 5.42 21.03 -18.71
N LYS A 82 5.05 21.49 -19.91
CA LYS A 82 5.93 21.96 -21.00
C LYS A 82 5.12 22.29 -22.26
N HIS A 83 4.19 23.23 -22.17
CA HIS A 83 3.99 24.10 -23.32
C HIS A 83 5.13 25.12 -23.33
N GLN A 84 6.32 24.67 -23.77
CA GLN A 84 7.23 25.61 -24.42
C GLN A 84 6.46 26.11 -25.63
N ARG A 85 5.88 27.31 -25.52
CA ARG A 85 5.52 28.09 -26.70
C ARG A 85 6.82 28.19 -27.50
N LYS A 86 6.94 27.40 -28.57
CA LYS A 86 7.85 27.76 -29.65
C LYS A 86 7.33 29.12 -30.11
N VAL A 87 8.04 30.17 -29.72
CA VAL A 87 7.95 31.45 -30.39
C VAL A 87 8.32 31.12 -31.83
N GLU A 88 7.32 31.17 -32.71
CA GLU A 88 7.53 31.15 -34.15
C GLU A 88 8.50 32.29 -34.45
N GLU A 89 9.71 31.92 -34.84
CA GLU A 89 10.69 32.85 -35.38
C GLU A 89 10.10 33.34 -36.70
N ASN A 90 9.56 34.55 -36.65
CA ASN A 90 9.03 35.25 -37.79
C ASN A 90 10.04 35.25 -38.94
N GLU A 91 9.53 34.89 -40.12
CA GLU A 91 9.90 35.45 -41.43
C GLU A 91 11.41 35.52 -41.74
N ILE A 92 11.93 34.43 -42.29
CA ILE A 92 13.05 34.53 -43.24
C ILE A 92 12.42 34.63 -44.63
N ASP A 93 12.40 35.85 -45.17
CA ASP A 93 11.96 36.13 -46.55
C ASP A 93 12.78 35.32 -47.59
N PRO A 94 12.16 34.87 -48.69
CA PRO A 94 12.86 34.16 -49.77
C PRO A 94 13.77 35.08 -50.60
N PRO A 95 14.74 34.53 -51.37
CA PRO A 95 15.80 35.32 -51.97
C PRO A 95 15.28 36.16 -53.14
N LEU A 96 15.59 37.47 -53.13
CA LEU A 96 15.31 38.34 -54.27
C LEU A 96 16.30 38.04 -55.41
N SER A 97 15.75 37.53 -56.50
CA SER A 97 16.38 37.38 -57.80
C SER A 97 16.44 38.70 -58.56
N GLY A 98 17.58 38.96 -59.22
CA GLY A 98 17.79 39.96 -60.29
C GLY A 98 18.44 41.27 -59.82
N LYS A 99 19.38 41.92 -60.52
CA LYS A 99 19.85 41.98 -61.94
C LYS A 99 21.10 42.92 -61.96
N PRO A 100 21.76 43.27 -63.10
CA PRO A 100 21.59 42.83 -64.49
C PRO A 100 22.75 41.99 -65.04
#